data_AF-A0A1E5GR11-F1
#
_entry.id   AF-A0A1E5GR11-F1
#
_cell.length_a   1.000
_cell.length_b   1.000
_cell.length_c   1.000
_cell.angle_alpha   90.00
_cell.angle_beta   90.00
_cell.angle_gamma   90.00
#
_symmetry.space_group_name_H-M   'P 1'
#
loop_
_entity.id
_entity.type
_entity.pdbx_description
1 polymer ?
#
loop_
_entity_poly.entity_id
_entity_poly.type
_entity_poly.pdbx_seq_one_letter_code
_entity_poly.pdbx_strand_id
1 'polypeptide(L)'
;MKKIIASIFILITALFLLPLSSEAAQINFYDIDTLSPEEQETIIKDKPSISLENEQYNLVYQKSLTSSGTNDHTHSGNTSKPMNQSSLPKAGEIDHVNLLLYGSSFVAVSLFALYKRKKYSQLLLIIIIPATIGTTAMTALAAGDPLIPSENISIYNGEVKSLEPAVIEGYTYVGYYSVSETTLPEVESTVLVRYVDENNNELHVSQTMTGLIGENYDASTEKYKLPIQGYTLNETKLPTNAIGTFAEKEQTVVYEYKKEADNKGTLTVQYLDKNGDEILPSEVVTGELGQAFHIEKKEITNFLFEHSEGEIDGVFSTDEMVIKLYYTDEAKINIHYIDKNTKAPLVLNALKDYADYLRPDVSDIDDYYYTSSYDGKTYTLGSVVTSDQLTVKIGTVYTLPKEIRFLMTKPDGQTMETFYFPKVVNMPGIGLITAISSYSNFLYFNEQPEYIPENYTGTADQLEIDVTYEVTSTTYHIPGW
;
A
#
# COMPACT_ATOMS: atom_id res chain seq x y z
N MET A 1 -23.53 45.81 -24.49
CA MET A 1 -23.63 46.91 -23.50
C MET A 1 -22.58 46.63 -22.43
N LYS A 2 -21.42 47.33 -22.43
CA LYS A 2 -21.01 48.40 -21.46
C LYS A 2 -21.13 47.92 -20.00
N LYS A 3 -20.10 47.84 -19.14
CA LYS A 3 -18.98 48.77 -18.78
C LYS A 3 -17.82 47.92 -18.16
N ILE A 4 -16.51 48.00 -18.45
CA ILE A 4 -15.43 49.03 -18.24
C ILE A 4 -15.41 49.54 -16.77
N ILE A 5 -14.33 49.36 -15.99
CA ILE A 5 -13.19 50.28 -15.70
C ILE A 5 -12.23 49.50 -14.75
N ALA A 6 -10.98 49.15 -15.07
CA ALA A 6 -9.71 49.92 -15.11
C ALA A 6 -9.16 50.41 -13.74
N SER A 7 -8.02 49.85 -13.32
CA SER A 7 -6.97 50.47 -12.45
C SER A 7 -5.65 49.86 -12.90
N ILE A 8 -4.98 50.44 -13.88
CA ILE A 8 -3.90 51.44 -13.74
C ILE A 8 -2.79 50.92 -12.81
N PHE A 9 -1.83 50.24 -13.43
CA PHE A 9 -0.52 49.90 -12.87
C PHE A 9 0.53 50.49 -13.83
N ILE A 10 0.83 51.78 -13.69
CA ILE A 10 2.04 52.39 -14.27
C ILE A 10 2.50 53.47 -13.29
N LEU A 11 3.56 53.17 -12.54
CA LEU A 11 4.53 54.16 -12.14
C LEU A 11 5.91 53.61 -12.49
N ILE A 12 6.32 53.88 -13.73
CA ILE A 12 7.72 53.88 -14.13
C ILE A 12 8.28 55.21 -13.64
N THR A 13 9.09 55.18 -12.61
CA THR A 13 10.10 56.22 -12.34
C THR A 13 11.46 55.59 -12.56
N ALA A 14 12.00 55.81 -13.75
CA ALA A 14 13.42 55.70 -14.03
C ALA A 14 14.02 57.12 -13.87
N LEU A 15 14.81 57.32 -12.81
CA LEU A 15 15.82 58.36 -12.54
C LEU A 15 16.02 58.33 -11.00
N PHE A 16 17.06 57.74 -10.43
CA PHE A 16 18.49 57.85 -10.74
C PHE A 16 19.15 56.47 -10.86
N LEU A 17 20.15 56.37 -11.73
CA LEU A 17 21.25 55.43 -11.56
C LEU A 17 21.83 55.64 -10.15
N LEU A 18 21.59 54.70 -9.24
CA LEU A 18 22.68 54.21 -8.40
C LEU A 18 23.26 53.03 -9.20
N PRO A 19 24.56 53.05 -9.43
CA PRO A 19 25.44 52.47 -8.45
C PRO A 19 26.04 53.67 -7.69
N LEU A 20 26.59 53.51 -6.51
CA LEU A 20 27.63 52.57 -6.26
C LEU A 20 27.56 52.24 -4.78
N SER A 21 27.51 50.94 -4.46
CA SER A 21 28.04 50.50 -3.18
C SER A 21 29.45 51.08 -3.08
N SER A 22 29.63 52.06 -2.21
CA SER A 22 30.97 52.46 -1.81
C SER A 22 31.44 51.39 -0.84
N GLU A 23 32.15 50.40 -1.36
CA GLU A 23 32.97 49.55 -0.50
C GLU A 23 34.20 50.36 -0.09
N ALA A 24 34.59 50.21 1.17
CA ALA A 24 35.74 50.90 1.71
C ALA A 24 36.94 49.97 1.59
N ALA A 25 37.97 50.37 0.84
CA ALA A 25 39.26 49.72 0.91
C ALA A 25 39.96 50.15 2.20
N GLN A 26 40.41 49.19 3.00
CA GLN A 26 41.15 49.45 4.22
C GLN A 26 42.64 49.64 3.92
N ILE A 27 43.23 50.65 4.52
CA ILE A 27 44.64 51.01 4.35
C ILE A 27 45.37 50.87 5.68
N ASN A 28 46.44 50.09 5.68
CA ASN A 28 47.30 49.90 6.83
C ASN A 28 48.72 50.42 6.54
N PHE A 29 49.45 50.76 7.60
CA PHE A 29 50.78 51.37 7.52
C PHE A 29 51.76 50.54 8.34
N TYR A 30 52.72 49.89 7.71
CA TYR A 30 53.65 48.96 8.39
C TYR A 30 55.11 49.36 8.21
N ASP A 31 55.94 48.98 9.19
CA ASP A 31 57.39 49.02 9.06
C ASP A 31 57.85 47.80 8.27
N ILE A 32 58.74 47.97 7.30
CA ILE A 32 59.32 46.90 6.48
C ILE A 32 59.97 45.82 7.35
N ASP A 33 60.56 46.20 8.48
CA ASP A 33 61.22 45.28 9.40
C ASP A 33 60.22 44.37 10.15
N THR A 34 58.92 44.70 10.12
CA THR A 34 57.85 43.89 10.71
C THR A 34 57.22 42.88 9.74
N LEU A 35 57.54 42.97 8.45
CA LEU A 35 57.03 42.08 7.42
C LEU A 35 57.89 40.83 7.27
N SER A 36 57.27 39.70 6.95
CA SER A 36 57.98 38.47 6.60
C SER A 36 58.76 38.64 5.27
N PRO A 37 59.81 37.83 5.02
CA PRO A 37 60.56 37.89 3.76
C PRO A 37 59.70 37.71 2.51
N GLU A 38 58.66 36.86 2.58
CA GLU A 38 57.73 36.63 1.46
C GLU A 38 56.87 37.87 1.18
N GLU A 39 56.38 38.55 2.23
CA GLU A 39 55.64 39.81 2.08
C GLU A 39 56.52 40.92 1.52
N GLN A 40 57.81 40.97 1.89
CA GLN A 40 58.75 41.95 1.37
C GLN A 40 59.02 41.79 -0.14
N GLU A 41 58.97 40.57 -0.67
CA GLU A 41 59.13 40.31 -2.11
C GLU A 41 57.91 40.75 -2.94
N THR A 42 56.73 40.87 -2.32
CA THR A 42 55.49 41.32 -2.99
C THR A 42 55.32 42.84 -3.02
N ILE A 43 56.25 43.60 -2.44
CA ILE A 43 56.16 45.07 -2.37
C ILE A 43 56.32 45.71 -3.75
N ILE A 44 55.28 46.44 -4.16
CA ILE A 44 55.26 47.29 -5.34
C ILE A 44 55.82 48.67 -4.94
N LYS A 45 56.94 49.08 -5.56
CA LYS A 45 57.70 50.30 -5.20
C LYS A 45 57.11 51.62 -5.74
N ASP A 46 55.93 51.55 -6.34
CA ASP A 46 55.22 52.70 -6.90
C ASP A 46 54.22 53.29 -5.89
N LYS A 47 53.52 54.35 -6.31
CA LYS A 47 52.41 54.90 -5.53
C LYS A 47 51.22 53.91 -5.51
N PRO A 48 50.50 53.76 -4.39
CA PRO A 48 49.37 52.85 -4.31
C PRO A 48 48.28 53.21 -5.31
N SER A 49 47.86 52.22 -6.11
CA SER A 49 46.71 52.31 -6.99
C SER A 49 45.62 51.43 -6.42
N ILE A 50 44.55 52.05 -5.91
CA ILE A 50 43.52 51.39 -5.12
C ILE A 50 42.29 51.18 -6.00
N SER A 51 41.88 49.92 -6.13
CA SER A 51 40.66 49.47 -6.79
C SER A 51 39.87 48.55 -5.84
N LEU A 52 38.60 48.31 -6.18
CA LEU A 52 37.73 47.34 -5.49
C LEU A 52 38.12 45.87 -5.71
N GLU A 53 39.17 45.58 -6.50
CA GLU A 53 39.67 44.22 -6.69
C GLU A 53 40.39 43.68 -5.44
N ASN A 54 40.77 44.56 -4.52
CA ASN A 54 41.40 44.19 -3.25
C ASN A 54 40.71 44.94 -2.11
N GLU A 55 40.38 44.26 -1.03
CA GLU A 55 39.73 44.89 0.14
C GLU A 55 40.74 45.59 1.05
N GLN A 56 42.02 45.19 1.00
CA GLN A 56 43.07 45.67 1.88
C GLN A 56 44.35 46.05 1.13
N TYR A 57 44.90 47.22 1.46
CA TYR A 57 46.18 47.73 0.96
C TYR A 57 47.11 48.06 2.13
N ASN A 58 48.31 47.50 2.09
CA ASN A 58 49.30 47.65 3.15
C ASN A 58 50.47 48.51 2.62
N LEU A 59 50.56 49.76 3.08
CA LEU A 59 51.65 50.67 2.75
C LEU A 59 52.83 50.40 3.67
N VAL A 60 54.02 50.33 3.10
CA VAL A 60 55.24 49.89 3.76
C VAL A 60 56.25 51.04 3.86
N TYR A 61 56.84 51.18 5.04
CA TYR A 61 57.75 52.26 5.41
C TYR A 61 59.04 51.70 6.01
N GLN A 62 60.14 52.44 5.90
CA GLN A 62 61.42 52.11 6.51
C GLN A 62 61.87 53.24 7.43
N LYS A 63 62.32 52.90 8.65
CA LYS A 63 62.79 53.87 9.63
C LYS A 63 64.05 54.60 9.14
N SER A 64 64.02 55.93 9.18
CA SER A 64 65.13 56.79 8.78
C SER A 64 66.24 56.75 9.85
N LEU A 65 67.43 56.26 9.49
CA LEU A 65 68.61 56.23 10.37
C LEU A 65 69.16 57.64 10.59
N THR A 66 69.04 58.18 11.81
CA THR A 66 69.74 59.40 12.21
C THR A 66 71.16 59.08 12.67
N SER A 67 72.14 59.41 11.82
CA SER A 67 73.56 59.38 12.18
C SER A 67 73.87 60.50 13.18
N SER A 68 74.13 60.15 14.45
CA SER A 68 74.62 61.09 15.47
C SER A 68 76.15 61.07 15.49
N GLY A 69 76.77 62.18 15.04
CA GLY A 69 78.18 62.49 15.19
C GLY A 69 78.35 63.73 16.07
N THR A 70 79.24 63.62 17.06
CA THR A 70 79.63 64.58 18.10
C THR A 70 80.37 65.84 17.60
N ASN A 71 80.06 67.03 18.16
CA ASN A 71 80.98 67.93 18.90
C ASN A 71 80.49 69.42 18.97
N ASP A 72 80.23 69.83 20.22
CA ASP A 72 80.73 70.98 20.99
C ASP A 72 80.79 72.48 20.51
N HIS A 73 80.31 73.32 21.44
CA HIS A 73 80.63 74.71 21.85
C HIS A 73 80.49 76.00 20.99
N THR A 74 79.59 76.89 21.49
CA THR A 74 79.64 78.38 21.66
C THR A 74 79.71 79.29 20.40
N HIS A 75 79.05 80.47 20.27
CA HIS A 75 78.75 81.55 21.20
C HIS A 75 77.71 82.55 20.60
N SER A 76 76.86 83.14 21.47
CA SER A 76 76.36 84.54 21.49
C SER A 76 75.45 85.14 20.37
N GLY A 77 74.20 85.50 20.76
CA GLY A 77 73.75 86.91 20.74
C GLY A 77 72.48 87.31 19.95
N ASN A 78 71.32 87.30 20.64
CA ASN A 78 70.13 88.22 20.60
C ASN A 78 69.51 88.69 19.25
N THR A 79 68.19 88.78 19.02
CA THR A 79 67.01 89.03 19.88
C THR A 79 65.71 88.75 19.09
N SER A 80 64.67 88.19 19.76
CA SER A 80 63.24 88.62 19.76
C SER A 80 62.19 87.46 19.76
N LYS A 81 61.53 87.29 20.94
CA LYS A 81 60.10 86.98 21.27
C LYS A 81 59.37 85.84 20.49
N PRO A 82 58.68 84.85 21.15
CA PRO A 82 57.41 85.10 21.85
C PRO A 82 57.11 84.29 23.13
N MET A 83 55.92 84.62 23.66
CA MET A 83 55.35 84.36 24.97
C MET A 83 54.32 83.23 24.89
N ASN A 84 54.34 82.35 25.90
CA ASN A 84 53.30 81.49 26.47
C ASN A 84 52.43 80.55 25.59
N GLN A 85 52.81 79.27 25.59
CA GLN A 85 52.19 78.17 26.38
C GLN A 85 50.68 78.20 26.71
N SER A 86 49.95 77.17 26.25
CA SER A 86 49.04 76.31 27.07
C SER A 86 48.56 75.13 26.20
N SER A 87 49.09 73.91 26.32
CA SER A 87 48.70 72.83 27.25
C SER A 87 47.23 72.36 27.15
N LEU A 88 47.04 71.13 26.68
CA LEU A 88 45.85 70.30 26.88
C LEU A 88 45.64 69.97 28.38
N PRO A 89 44.40 69.68 28.82
CA PRO A 89 44.16 68.96 30.07
C PRO A 89 44.13 67.42 29.88
N LYS A 90 44.48 66.72 30.96
CA LYS A 90 44.49 65.26 31.16
C LYS A 90 43.15 64.75 31.74
N ALA A 91 43.03 63.42 31.75
CA ALA A 91 41.90 62.51 32.02
C ALA A 91 41.08 62.64 33.34
N GLY A 92 39.92 61.95 33.33
CA GLY A 92 38.89 61.80 34.39
C GLY A 92 37.59 62.48 33.96
N GLU A 93 36.34 62.08 34.24
CA GLU A 93 35.71 61.10 35.14
C GLU A 93 34.17 61.25 34.90
N ILE A 94 33.41 60.14 34.85
CA ILE A 94 32.00 59.86 35.25
C ILE A 94 30.88 60.95 35.09
N ASP A 95 29.73 60.64 34.44
CA ASP A 95 28.41 60.37 35.08
C ASP A 95 27.19 60.26 34.12
N HIS A 96 26.20 59.45 34.53
CA HIS A 96 24.94 59.06 33.85
C HIS A 96 23.90 60.18 33.65
N VAL A 97 23.10 60.15 32.56
CA VAL A 97 21.64 60.44 32.59
C VAL A 97 20.86 59.71 31.47
N ASN A 98 19.79 59.01 31.86
CA ASN A 98 18.75 58.40 31.01
C ASN A 98 17.88 59.44 30.27
N LEU A 99 17.49 59.16 29.02
CA LEU A 99 16.25 59.69 28.45
C LEU A 99 15.41 58.60 27.76
N LEU A 100 14.32 58.25 28.47
CA LEU A 100 13.06 57.56 28.14
C LEU A 100 12.84 57.03 26.70
N LEU A 101 12.53 55.74 26.48
CA LEU A 101 11.27 55.02 26.79
C LEU A 101 10.00 55.80 26.39
N TYR A 102 9.47 55.56 25.18
CA TYR A 102 8.03 55.37 24.88
C TYR A 102 7.86 55.06 23.39
N GLY A 103 7.71 53.78 23.03
CA GLY A 103 7.44 53.37 21.65
C GLY A 103 7.08 51.90 21.45
N SER A 104 6.91 51.10 22.51
CA SER A 104 6.67 49.64 22.37
C SER A 104 5.29 49.17 22.84
N SER A 105 4.43 50.06 23.35
CA SER A 105 3.16 49.64 23.98
C SER A 105 1.92 49.75 23.07
N PHE A 106 2.06 50.09 21.79
CA PHE A 106 0.90 50.24 20.88
C PHE A 106 0.74 49.14 19.81
N VAL A 107 1.69 48.20 19.72
CA VAL A 107 1.65 47.13 18.68
C VAL A 107 1.02 45.84 19.19
N ALA A 108 1.09 45.56 20.49
CA ALA A 108 0.59 44.30 21.06
C ALA A 108 -0.95 44.21 21.18
N VAL A 109 -1.65 45.34 21.30
CA VAL A 109 -3.13 45.35 21.45
C VAL A 109 -3.84 45.16 20.10
N SER A 110 -3.23 45.60 18.99
CA SER A 110 -3.83 45.46 17.65
C SER A 110 -3.77 44.03 17.09
N LEU A 111 -2.78 43.23 17.52
CA LEU A 111 -2.63 41.83 17.08
C LEU A 111 -3.61 40.87 17.78
N PHE A 112 -4.09 41.19 18.97
CA PHE A 112 -5.06 40.35 19.68
C PHE A 112 -6.50 40.48 19.14
N ALA A 113 -6.84 41.61 18.51
CA ALA A 113 -8.17 41.84 17.93
C ALA A 113 -8.42 41.09 16.60
N LEU A 114 -7.37 40.77 15.85
CA LEU A 114 -7.48 40.03 14.58
C LEU A 114 -7.50 38.50 14.75
N TYR A 115 -6.98 37.97 15.86
CA TYR A 115 -6.98 36.53 16.14
C TYR A 115 -8.39 35.96 16.45
N LYS A 116 -9.35 36.80 16.86
CA LYS A 116 -10.69 36.34 17.29
C LYS A 116 -11.74 36.25 16.17
N ARG A 117 -11.42 36.61 14.93
CA ARG A 117 -12.32 36.41 13.76
C ARG A 117 -11.77 35.30 12.84
N LYS A 118 -12.24 34.07 13.05
CA LYS A 118 -12.00 32.88 12.21
C LYS A 118 -12.23 33.19 10.71
N LYS A 119 -11.20 33.54 9.92
CA LYS A 119 -11.12 33.25 8.46
C LYS A 119 -9.85 33.75 7.73
N TYR A 120 -8.62 33.52 8.20
CA TYR A 120 -7.44 33.73 7.34
C TYR A 120 -6.32 32.71 7.67
N SER A 121 -6.16 31.69 6.83
CA SER A 121 -5.21 30.57 7.01
C SER A 121 -3.95 30.67 6.13
N GLN A 122 -3.73 31.78 5.42
CA GLN A 122 -2.59 31.93 4.51
C GLN A 122 -2.09 33.38 4.49
N LEU A 123 -1.39 33.80 5.55
CA LEU A 123 -0.61 35.04 5.54
C LEU A 123 0.77 34.75 6.14
N LEU A 124 1.77 34.68 5.25
CA LEU A 124 3.19 34.59 5.55
C LEU A 124 3.61 35.81 6.39
N LEU A 125 4.09 35.53 7.60
CA LEU A 125 4.66 36.51 8.51
C LEU A 125 6.13 36.74 8.11
N ILE A 126 6.43 37.80 7.36
CA ILE A 126 7.82 38.23 7.12
C ILE A 126 8.26 39.03 8.34
N ILE A 127 9.00 38.38 9.25
CA ILE A 127 9.73 39.04 10.33
C ILE A 127 11.02 39.59 9.72
N ILE A 128 11.07 40.90 9.47
CA ILE A 128 12.34 41.59 9.21
C ILE A 128 12.99 41.83 10.58
N ILE A 129 13.98 41.00 10.91
CA ILE A 129 14.91 41.28 12.02
C ILE A 129 15.88 42.34 11.47
N PRO A 130 15.95 43.56 12.02
CA PRO A 130 17.05 44.46 11.70
C PRO A 130 18.32 43.86 12.30
N ALA A 131 19.14 43.25 11.45
CA ALA A 131 20.51 42.94 11.78
C ALA A 131 21.23 44.27 12.08
N THR A 132 21.57 44.48 13.34
CA THR A 132 22.56 45.48 13.72
C THR A 132 23.85 45.12 13.00
N ILE A 133 24.29 45.98 12.07
CA ILE A 133 25.59 45.86 11.42
C ILE A 133 26.64 46.05 12.51
N GLY A 134 27.17 44.94 13.03
CA GLY A 134 28.36 44.96 13.86
C GLY A 134 29.54 45.28 12.95
N THR A 135 30.22 46.39 13.20
CA THR A 135 31.52 46.67 12.58
C THR A 135 32.53 45.69 13.19
N THR A 136 32.71 44.52 12.59
CA THR A 136 33.88 43.68 12.85
C THR A 136 35.07 44.41 12.25
N ALA A 137 35.95 44.94 13.10
CA ALA A 137 37.28 45.32 12.66
C ALA A 137 37.96 44.06 12.12
N MET A 138 38.19 44.00 10.81
CA MET A 138 39.08 42.99 10.23
C MET A 138 40.47 43.25 10.82
N THR A 139 40.91 42.36 11.70
CA THR A 139 42.30 42.31 12.15
C THR A 139 43.15 41.93 10.95
N ALA A 140 43.99 42.88 10.51
CA ALA A 140 44.92 42.69 9.41
C ALA A 140 45.83 41.47 9.65
N LEU A 141 46.12 40.74 8.57
CA LEU A 141 46.94 39.52 8.59
C LEU A 141 48.46 39.78 8.67
N ALA A 142 48.91 41.02 8.88
CA ALA A 142 50.32 41.36 9.00
C ALA A 142 50.77 41.24 10.47
N ALA A 143 51.94 40.65 10.70
CA ALA A 143 52.43 40.27 12.03
C ALA A 143 52.87 41.44 12.94
N GLY A 144 52.76 42.70 12.49
CA GLY A 144 53.14 43.90 13.23
C GLY A 144 51.97 44.81 13.57
N ASP A 145 52.08 45.58 14.65
CA ASP A 145 51.14 46.69 14.91
C ASP A 145 51.34 47.81 13.86
N PRO A 146 50.27 48.40 13.32
CA PRO A 146 50.41 49.46 12.33
C PRO A 146 51.03 50.73 12.93
N LEU A 147 51.86 51.43 12.15
CA LEU A 147 52.60 52.63 12.53
C LEU A 147 51.67 53.80 12.92
N ILE A 148 50.51 53.89 12.26
CA ILE A 148 49.42 54.83 12.53
C ILE A 148 48.08 54.09 12.35
N PRO A 149 46.97 54.60 12.91
CA PRO A 149 45.66 53.96 12.74
C PRO A 149 45.28 53.74 11.27
N SER A 150 44.64 52.61 10.98
CA SER A 150 44.17 52.28 9.64
C SER A 150 43.15 53.29 9.10
N GLU A 151 43.16 53.51 7.80
CA GLU A 151 42.24 54.41 7.10
C GLU A 151 41.28 53.61 6.20
N ASN A 152 40.08 54.14 5.97
CA ASN A 152 39.10 53.55 5.07
C ASN A 152 38.82 54.52 3.92
N ILE A 153 39.03 54.07 2.68
CA ILE A 153 38.76 54.87 1.48
C ILE A 153 37.57 54.30 0.75
N SER A 154 36.50 55.09 0.64
CA SER A 154 35.37 54.78 -0.24
C SER A 154 35.81 54.79 -1.69
N ILE A 155 35.65 53.66 -2.39
CA ILE A 155 35.94 53.51 -3.81
C ILE A 155 34.69 53.05 -4.53
N TYR A 156 34.60 53.53 -5.75
CA TYR A 156 33.47 53.33 -6.61
C TYR A 156 33.72 52.19 -7.61
N ASN A 157 32.72 51.34 -7.89
CA ASN A 157 32.83 50.22 -8.83
C ASN A 157 33.41 50.65 -10.19
N GLY A 158 34.58 50.10 -10.56
CA GLY A 158 35.34 50.45 -11.76
C GLY A 158 36.26 51.68 -11.65
N GLU A 159 36.32 52.34 -10.48
CA GLU A 159 37.26 53.43 -10.19
C GLU A 159 38.61 52.87 -9.71
N VAL A 160 39.70 53.41 -10.25
CA VAL A 160 41.05 53.20 -9.73
C VAL A 160 41.58 54.54 -9.22
N LYS A 161 41.88 54.62 -7.92
CA LYS A 161 42.33 55.84 -7.25
C LYS A 161 43.81 55.74 -6.91
N SER A 162 44.61 56.66 -7.43
CA SER A 162 46.00 56.80 -6.98
C SER A 162 46.04 57.53 -5.63
N LEU A 163 46.72 56.93 -4.65
CA LEU A 163 46.88 57.49 -3.32
C LEU A 163 48.28 58.11 -3.15
N GLU A 164 48.33 59.30 -2.55
CA GLU A 164 49.60 59.86 -2.07
C GLU A 164 49.95 59.25 -0.70
N PRO A 165 51.13 58.63 -0.53
CA PRO A 165 51.52 58.03 0.75
C PRO A 165 51.53 59.05 1.89
N ALA A 166 51.01 58.66 3.06
CA ALA A 166 51.02 59.51 4.25
C ALA A 166 52.46 59.77 4.73
N VAL A 167 52.74 61.00 5.19
CA VAL A 167 54.02 61.39 5.77
C VAL A 167 54.05 60.99 7.24
N ILE A 168 54.92 60.03 7.60
CA ILE A 168 55.10 59.54 8.97
C ILE A 168 56.47 60.01 9.48
N GLU A 169 56.49 60.74 10.60
CA GLU A 169 57.73 61.30 11.16
C GLU A 169 58.75 60.18 11.49
N GLY A 170 59.97 60.30 10.95
CA GLY A 170 61.04 59.32 11.18
C GLY A 170 60.99 58.09 10.25
N TYR A 171 60.10 58.06 9.26
CA TYR A 171 59.96 56.95 8.31
C TYR A 171 59.97 57.44 6.85
N THR A 172 60.48 56.60 5.95
CA THR A 172 60.49 56.81 4.49
C THR A 172 59.58 55.76 3.83
N TYR A 173 58.68 56.18 2.95
CA TYR A 173 57.81 55.25 2.20
C TYR A 173 58.64 54.38 1.24
N VAL A 174 58.35 53.08 1.20
CA VAL A 174 59.08 52.08 0.41
C VAL A 174 58.22 51.47 -0.71
N GLY A 175 56.92 51.28 -0.48
CA GLY A 175 56.01 50.64 -1.45
C GLY A 175 54.73 50.14 -0.80
N TYR A 176 53.94 49.34 -1.51
CA TYR A 176 52.71 48.73 -1.00
C TYR A 176 52.50 47.30 -1.53
N TYR A 177 51.70 46.50 -0.85
CA TYR A 177 51.13 45.25 -1.37
C TYR A 177 49.64 45.18 -1.05
N SER A 178 48.87 44.44 -1.85
CA SER A 178 47.42 44.30 -1.72
C SER A 178 47.03 42.86 -1.43
N VAL A 179 45.96 42.68 -0.66
CA VAL A 179 45.40 41.35 -0.35
C VAL A 179 44.06 41.20 -1.09
N SER A 180 44.00 40.26 -2.03
CA SER A 180 42.75 39.85 -2.68
C SER A 180 42.07 38.76 -1.86
N GLU A 181 40.74 38.67 -1.89
CA GLU A 181 39.99 37.58 -1.24
C GLU A 181 40.53 36.21 -1.69
N THR A 182 40.87 35.36 -0.72
CA THR A 182 41.12 33.94 -0.97
C THR A 182 39.77 33.25 -0.99
N THR A 183 39.27 32.85 -2.16
CA THR A 183 38.07 32.01 -2.24
C THR A 183 38.35 30.68 -1.53
N LEU A 184 37.54 30.36 -0.50
CA LEU A 184 37.52 29.05 0.14
C LEU A 184 37.41 27.94 -0.94
N PRO A 185 38.11 26.80 -0.81
CA PRO A 185 37.98 25.72 -1.77
C PRO A 185 36.51 25.26 -1.84
N GLU A 186 36.00 24.99 -3.05
CA GLU A 186 34.73 24.28 -3.27
C GLU A 186 34.79 22.91 -2.60
N VAL A 187 34.28 22.82 -1.38
CA VAL A 187 34.14 21.54 -0.68
C VAL A 187 32.77 20.97 -1.05
N GLU A 188 32.78 19.87 -1.80
CA GLU A 188 31.59 19.07 -2.07
C GLU A 188 31.11 18.38 -0.78
N SER A 189 29.79 18.30 -0.61
CA SER A 189 29.13 17.55 0.44
C SER A 189 28.05 16.65 -0.13
N THR A 190 27.59 15.70 0.68
CA THR A 190 26.58 14.71 0.28
C THR A 190 25.40 14.64 1.23
N VAL A 191 24.22 14.39 0.65
CA VAL A 191 22.99 14.09 1.37
C VAL A 191 22.57 12.67 0.99
N LEU A 192 22.37 11.82 1.99
CA LEU A 192 21.91 10.44 1.82
C LEU A 192 20.40 10.35 2.00
N VAL A 193 19.69 9.77 1.05
CA VAL A 193 18.25 9.48 1.13
C VAL A 193 18.05 8.00 1.42
N ARG A 194 17.51 7.68 2.60
CA ARG A 194 17.27 6.31 3.08
C ARG A 194 15.80 5.95 3.04
N TYR A 195 15.51 4.68 2.77
CA TYR A 195 14.17 4.11 2.68
C TYR A 195 14.02 3.01 3.72
N VAL A 196 13.16 3.21 4.72
CA VAL A 196 13.06 2.30 5.87
C VAL A 196 11.62 1.91 6.21
N ASP A 197 11.44 0.76 6.88
CA ASP A 197 10.16 0.38 7.48
C ASP A 197 9.94 1.01 8.86
N GLU A 198 8.79 0.72 9.49
CA GLU A 198 8.43 1.18 10.85
C GLU A 198 9.42 0.72 11.95
N ASN A 199 10.26 -0.29 11.66
CA ASN A 199 11.30 -0.81 12.55
C ASN A 199 12.70 -0.30 12.17
N ASN A 200 12.80 0.64 11.23
CA ASN A 200 14.04 1.23 10.73
C ASN A 200 14.93 0.26 9.93
N ASN A 201 14.37 -0.83 9.38
CA ASN A 201 15.07 -1.73 8.45
C ASN A 201 15.12 -1.11 7.05
N GLU A 202 16.25 -1.23 6.36
CA GLU A 202 16.40 -0.70 4.99
C GLU A 202 15.59 -1.53 3.98
N LEU A 203 14.70 -0.86 3.24
CA LEU A 203 13.81 -1.46 2.24
C LEU A 203 14.31 -1.34 0.81
N HIS A 204 15.17 -0.36 0.56
CA HIS A 204 15.72 -0.06 -0.75
C HIS A 204 17.09 0.59 -0.60
N VAL A 205 17.99 0.34 -1.56
CA VAL A 205 19.31 0.96 -1.61
C VAL A 205 19.17 2.48 -1.53
N SER A 206 19.90 3.07 -0.59
CA SER A 206 19.91 4.52 -0.37
C SER A 206 20.41 5.29 -1.61
N GLN A 207 19.82 6.47 -1.86
CA GLN A 207 20.25 7.36 -2.95
C GLN A 207 21.12 8.50 -2.42
N THR A 208 22.07 8.97 -3.22
CA THR A 208 22.98 10.06 -2.83
C THR A 208 22.74 11.30 -3.70
N MET A 209 22.71 12.46 -3.05
CA MET A 209 22.78 13.77 -3.69
C MET A 209 24.14 14.40 -3.36
N THR A 210 24.78 15.01 -4.35
CA THR A 210 26.08 15.69 -4.22
C THR A 210 25.90 17.14 -4.63
N GLY A 211 26.53 18.06 -3.90
CA GLY A 211 26.53 19.48 -4.21
C GLY A 211 27.53 20.22 -3.35
N LEU A 212 27.77 21.48 -3.66
CA LEU A 212 28.69 22.33 -2.92
C LEU A 212 28.04 22.77 -1.61
N ILE A 213 28.85 22.93 -0.57
CA ILE A 213 28.36 23.47 0.70
C ILE A 213 27.68 24.83 0.47
N GLY A 214 26.45 24.96 0.96
CA GLY A 214 25.59 26.14 0.78
C GLY A 214 24.61 26.04 -0.38
N GLU A 215 24.79 25.12 -1.34
CA GLU A 215 23.82 24.89 -2.41
C GLU A 215 22.54 24.24 -1.90
N ASN A 216 21.42 24.50 -2.57
CA ASN A 216 20.12 23.91 -2.22
C ASN A 216 20.00 22.48 -2.74
N TYR A 217 19.33 21.62 -1.98
CA TYR A 217 18.85 20.32 -2.42
C TYR A 217 17.33 20.17 -2.19
N ASP A 218 16.71 19.34 -3.03
CA ASP A 218 15.28 18.99 -2.91
C ASP A 218 15.09 17.48 -3.10
N ALA A 219 14.91 16.79 -1.96
CA ALA A 219 14.57 15.38 -1.88
C ALA A 219 13.04 15.14 -1.85
N SER A 220 12.19 16.16 -1.94
CA SER A 220 10.72 16.03 -1.87
C SER A 220 10.08 15.58 -3.20
N THR A 221 10.88 15.49 -4.26
CA THR A 221 10.45 15.13 -5.61
C THR A 221 10.13 13.63 -5.75
N GLU A 222 9.33 13.28 -6.76
CA GLU A 222 8.96 11.88 -7.07
C GLU A 222 10.18 10.97 -7.33
N LYS A 223 11.33 11.55 -7.73
CA LYS A 223 12.59 10.81 -7.87
C LYS A 223 13.01 10.13 -6.58
N TYR A 224 12.76 10.77 -5.44
CA TYR A 224 13.18 10.31 -4.13
C TYR A 224 12.03 9.73 -3.30
N LYS A 225 10.78 9.84 -3.74
CA LYS A 225 9.61 9.13 -3.18
C LYS A 225 9.36 7.84 -3.95
N LEU A 226 10.23 6.85 -3.74
CA LEU A 226 10.21 5.62 -4.53
C LEU A 226 8.97 4.77 -4.26
N PRO A 227 8.38 4.15 -5.30
CA PRO A 227 7.47 3.02 -5.12
C PRO A 227 8.28 1.78 -4.72
N ILE A 228 7.94 1.18 -3.57
CA ILE A 228 8.60 -0.03 -3.05
C ILE A 228 7.57 -1.16 -3.01
N GLN A 229 7.87 -2.31 -3.62
CA GLN A 229 6.91 -3.42 -3.72
C GLN A 229 6.52 -3.95 -2.33
N GLY A 230 5.22 -4.02 -2.03
CA GLY A 230 4.69 -4.51 -0.75
C GLY A 230 4.74 -3.48 0.39
N TYR A 231 5.01 -2.21 0.08
CA TYR A 231 5.14 -1.13 1.05
C TYR A 231 4.55 0.18 0.49
N THR A 232 3.79 0.90 1.31
CA THR A 232 3.25 2.23 0.97
C THR A 232 3.98 3.31 1.77
N LEU A 233 4.31 4.44 1.13
CA LEU A 233 4.97 5.57 1.80
C LEU A 233 4.09 6.11 2.94
N ASN A 234 4.68 6.32 4.12
CA ASN A 234 3.96 6.81 5.29
C ASN A 234 3.80 8.35 5.22
N GLU A 235 2.73 8.84 4.60
CA GLU A 235 2.50 10.28 4.41
C GLU A 235 2.39 11.09 5.71
N THR A 236 2.11 10.45 6.85
CA THR A 236 2.06 11.14 8.15
C THR A 236 3.43 11.33 8.80
N LYS A 237 4.49 10.71 8.25
CA LYS A 237 5.88 10.78 8.75
C LYS A 237 6.87 11.16 7.66
N LEU A 238 6.53 12.13 6.83
CA LEU A 238 7.46 12.65 5.84
C LEU A 238 8.63 13.39 6.51
N PRO A 239 9.87 13.27 5.97
CA PRO A 239 11.04 13.91 6.55
C PRO A 239 10.92 15.44 6.52
N THR A 240 11.22 16.09 7.64
CA THR A 240 11.17 17.56 7.76
C THR A 240 12.34 18.26 7.08
N ASN A 241 13.43 17.54 6.82
CA ASN A 241 14.63 18.02 6.14
C ASN A 241 14.69 17.58 4.66
N ALA A 242 13.55 17.28 4.03
CA ALA A 242 13.50 16.91 2.61
C ALA A 242 14.00 18.03 1.68
N ILE A 243 13.94 19.29 2.12
CA ILE A 243 14.44 20.46 1.40
C ILE A 243 15.40 21.19 2.33
N GLY A 244 16.57 21.58 1.82
CA GLY A 244 17.58 22.27 2.62
C GLY A 244 18.80 22.67 1.80
N THR A 245 19.90 22.98 2.48
CA THR A 245 21.20 23.25 1.87
C THR A 245 22.23 22.20 2.29
N PHE A 246 23.20 21.93 1.41
CA PHE A 246 24.34 21.08 1.71
C PHE A 246 25.19 21.71 2.83
N ALA A 247 25.48 20.95 3.87
CA ALA A 247 26.29 21.38 5.01
C ALA A 247 27.62 20.62 5.07
N GLU A 248 28.60 21.13 5.83
CA GLU A 248 29.88 20.42 6.06
C GLU A 248 29.71 19.02 6.65
N LYS A 249 28.65 18.82 7.44
CA LYS A 249 28.31 17.52 8.02
C LYS A 249 27.39 16.76 7.07
N GLU A 250 27.67 15.47 6.89
CA GLU A 250 26.79 14.57 6.15
C GLU A 250 25.35 14.64 6.69
N GLN A 251 24.41 14.77 5.76
CA GLN A 251 22.98 14.88 6.05
C GLN A 251 22.27 13.60 5.62
N THR A 252 21.22 13.21 6.34
CA THR A 252 20.39 12.06 5.99
C THR A 252 18.91 12.45 5.98
N VAL A 253 18.25 12.16 4.86
CA VAL A 253 16.80 12.26 4.68
C VAL A 253 16.24 10.84 4.76
N VAL A 254 15.24 10.60 5.61
CA VAL A 254 14.67 9.26 5.82
C VAL A 254 13.21 9.27 5.39
N TYR A 255 12.86 8.41 4.43
CA TYR A 255 11.49 8.10 4.08
C TYR A 255 11.06 6.80 4.77
N GLU A 256 10.05 6.89 5.64
CA GLU A 256 9.46 5.74 6.32
C GLU A 256 8.29 5.18 5.49
N TYR A 257 8.23 3.85 5.38
CA TYR A 257 7.18 3.12 4.68
C TYR A 257 6.46 2.18 5.63
N LYS A 258 5.16 2.02 5.38
CA LYS A 258 4.33 1.01 6.03
C LYS A 258 4.29 -0.23 5.16
N LYS A 259 4.50 -1.38 5.77
CA LYS A 259 4.25 -2.66 5.09
C LYS A 259 2.79 -2.67 4.66
N GLU A 260 2.52 -2.92 3.39
CA GLU A 260 1.17 -3.18 2.95
C GLU A 260 0.70 -4.42 3.72
N ALA A 261 -0.40 -4.28 4.48
CA ALA A 261 -1.08 -5.48 4.96
C ALA A 261 -1.37 -6.31 3.71
N ASP A 262 -1.10 -7.62 3.74
CA ASP A 262 -1.55 -8.51 2.68
C ASP A 262 -3.03 -8.18 2.47
N ASN A 263 -3.38 -7.53 1.34
CA ASN A 263 -4.73 -7.07 1.03
C ASN A 263 -5.60 -8.28 0.68
N LYS A 264 -5.58 -9.28 1.55
CA LYS A 264 -6.23 -10.55 1.42
C LYS A 264 -7.17 -10.73 2.59
N GLY A 265 -8.42 -11.05 2.28
CA GLY A 265 -9.35 -11.60 3.25
C GLY A 265 -9.08 -13.09 3.42
N THR A 266 -9.42 -13.61 4.59
CA THR A 266 -9.39 -15.04 4.89
C THR A 266 -10.78 -15.52 5.22
N LEU A 267 -11.18 -16.62 4.60
CA LEU A 267 -12.44 -17.31 4.83
C LEU A 267 -12.15 -18.71 5.35
N THR A 268 -12.70 -19.03 6.52
CA THR A 268 -12.67 -20.39 7.07
C THR A 268 -13.98 -21.11 6.75
N VAL A 269 -13.88 -22.28 6.12
CA VAL A 269 -15.02 -23.17 5.84
C VAL A 269 -14.95 -24.35 6.79
N GLN A 270 -15.97 -24.53 7.63
CA GLN A 270 -16.10 -25.65 8.57
C GLN A 270 -17.11 -26.66 8.04
N TYR A 271 -16.83 -27.95 8.22
CA TYR A 271 -17.72 -29.05 7.83
C TYR A 271 -18.18 -29.76 9.10
N LEU A 272 -19.45 -29.57 9.46
CA LEU A 272 -19.99 -29.97 10.76
C LEU A 272 -21.15 -30.97 10.58
N ASP A 273 -21.34 -31.86 11.55
CA ASP A 273 -22.55 -32.66 11.66
C ASP A 273 -23.70 -31.89 12.34
N LYS A 274 -24.86 -32.54 12.52
CA LYS A 274 -26.03 -31.98 13.21
C LYS A 274 -25.81 -31.61 14.68
N ASN A 275 -24.78 -32.15 15.32
CA ASN A 275 -24.40 -31.84 16.71
C ASN A 275 -23.41 -30.67 16.78
N GLY A 276 -22.87 -30.25 15.63
CA GLY A 276 -21.82 -29.24 15.52
C GLY A 276 -20.41 -29.82 15.62
N ASP A 277 -20.25 -31.14 15.55
CA ASP A 277 -18.96 -31.81 15.57
C ASP A 277 -18.31 -31.79 14.17
N GLU A 278 -17.00 -31.58 14.12
CA GLU A 278 -16.26 -31.50 12.86
C GLU A 278 -16.11 -32.87 12.20
N ILE A 279 -16.63 -33.02 10.98
CA ILE A 279 -16.59 -34.28 10.20
C ILE A 279 -15.50 -34.29 9.13
N LEU A 280 -15.01 -33.12 8.74
CA LEU A 280 -13.81 -32.94 7.92
C LEU A 280 -13.00 -31.76 8.45
N PRO A 281 -11.67 -31.79 8.33
CA PRO A 281 -10.84 -30.64 8.66
C PRO A 281 -11.30 -29.37 7.95
N SER A 282 -11.40 -28.29 8.72
CA SER A 282 -11.74 -26.95 8.22
C SER A 282 -10.76 -26.49 7.15
N GLU A 283 -11.27 -25.78 6.15
CA GLU A 283 -10.50 -25.26 5.03
C GLU A 283 -10.34 -23.74 5.16
N VAL A 284 -9.14 -23.22 4.90
CA VAL A 284 -8.89 -21.78 4.85
C VAL A 284 -8.67 -21.37 3.40
N VAL A 285 -9.54 -20.48 2.92
CA VAL A 285 -9.47 -19.89 1.59
C VAL A 285 -9.02 -18.44 1.73
N THR A 286 -8.05 -18.03 0.92
CA THR A 286 -7.54 -16.64 0.92
C THR A 286 -7.72 -16.02 -0.45
N GLY A 287 -8.19 -14.78 -0.51
CA GLY A 287 -8.34 -14.03 -1.75
C GLY A 287 -8.20 -12.53 -1.51
N GLU A 288 -8.02 -11.76 -2.59
CA GLU A 288 -7.85 -10.30 -2.49
C GLU A 288 -9.12 -9.63 -1.94
N LEU A 289 -8.98 -8.57 -1.15
CA LEU A 289 -10.13 -7.82 -0.62
C LEU A 289 -11.04 -7.33 -1.77
N GLY A 290 -12.34 -7.62 -1.67
CA GLY A 290 -13.34 -7.33 -2.70
C GLY A 290 -13.43 -8.37 -3.81
N GLN A 291 -12.51 -9.35 -3.88
CA GLN A 291 -12.60 -10.47 -4.82
C GLN A 291 -13.77 -11.38 -4.43
N ALA A 292 -14.56 -11.78 -5.42
CA ALA A 292 -15.67 -12.70 -5.22
C ALA A 292 -15.18 -14.14 -4.91
N PHE A 293 -15.93 -14.85 -4.08
CA PHE A 293 -15.76 -16.28 -3.83
C PHE A 293 -17.09 -17.04 -3.97
N HIS A 294 -16.98 -18.34 -4.25
CA HIS A 294 -18.06 -19.31 -4.20
C HIS A 294 -17.54 -20.57 -3.48
N ILE A 295 -18.29 -21.07 -2.50
CA ILE A 295 -17.93 -22.30 -1.77
C ILE A 295 -18.76 -23.48 -2.30
N GLU A 296 -18.06 -24.38 -2.98
CA GLU A 296 -18.61 -25.65 -3.42
C GLU A 296 -18.82 -26.60 -2.23
N LYS A 297 -19.98 -27.25 -2.19
CA LYS A 297 -20.30 -28.26 -1.18
C LYS A 297 -19.49 -29.51 -1.48
N LYS A 298 -18.79 -30.04 -0.48
CA LYS A 298 -18.07 -31.30 -0.63
C LYS A 298 -19.03 -32.49 -0.53
N GLU A 299 -18.83 -33.47 -1.40
CA GLU A 299 -19.40 -34.80 -1.26
C GLU A 299 -18.62 -35.56 -0.17
N ILE A 300 -19.32 -36.00 0.87
CA ILE A 300 -18.72 -36.65 2.04
C ILE A 300 -19.37 -38.03 2.19
N THR A 301 -18.56 -39.09 2.24
CA THR A 301 -19.07 -40.47 2.32
C THR A 301 -19.98 -40.66 3.54
N ASN A 302 -21.17 -41.20 3.31
CA ASN A 302 -22.24 -41.43 4.31
C ASN A 302 -22.87 -40.16 4.90
N PHE A 303 -22.65 -38.99 4.29
CA PHE A 303 -23.24 -37.73 4.73
C PHE A 303 -23.87 -36.98 3.56
N LEU A 304 -24.99 -36.32 3.82
CA LEU A 304 -25.67 -35.46 2.85
C LEU A 304 -25.67 -34.01 3.34
N PHE A 305 -25.43 -33.07 2.44
CA PHE A 305 -25.48 -31.64 2.76
C PHE A 305 -26.86 -31.23 3.26
N GLU A 306 -26.92 -30.62 4.43
CA GLU A 306 -28.15 -30.14 5.03
C GLU A 306 -28.41 -28.68 4.71
N HIS A 307 -27.58 -27.79 5.25
CA HIS A 307 -27.68 -26.34 5.10
C HIS A 307 -26.33 -25.66 5.39
N SER A 308 -26.24 -24.35 5.17
CA SER A 308 -25.08 -23.54 5.55
C SER A 308 -25.46 -22.45 6.54
N GLU A 309 -24.58 -22.16 7.49
CA GLU A 309 -24.57 -20.89 8.24
C GLU A 309 -23.49 -19.98 7.63
N GLY A 310 -23.91 -18.81 7.19
CA GLY A 310 -23.08 -17.92 6.36
C GLY A 310 -23.42 -18.02 4.87
N GLU A 311 -23.05 -17.00 4.12
CA GLU A 311 -23.30 -16.89 2.68
C GLU A 311 -22.20 -17.64 1.91
N ILE A 312 -22.58 -18.65 1.12
CA ILE A 312 -21.63 -19.44 0.29
C ILE A 312 -21.10 -18.66 -0.93
N ASP A 313 -21.75 -17.56 -1.26
CA ASP A 313 -21.36 -16.58 -2.28
C ASP A 313 -21.10 -15.24 -1.61
N GLY A 314 -19.97 -14.62 -1.93
CA GLY A 314 -19.62 -13.35 -1.30
C GLY A 314 -18.36 -12.72 -1.89
N VAL A 315 -17.82 -11.74 -1.17
CA VAL A 315 -16.53 -11.12 -1.47
C VAL A 315 -15.64 -11.16 -0.23
N PHE A 316 -14.33 -11.35 -0.42
CA PHE A 316 -13.38 -11.29 0.68
C PHE A 316 -13.38 -9.89 1.31
N SER A 317 -13.42 -9.81 2.63
CA SER A 317 -13.36 -8.56 3.38
C SER A 317 -12.23 -8.57 4.41
N THR A 318 -12.05 -7.45 5.10
CA THR A 318 -11.08 -7.32 6.20
C THR A 318 -11.56 -8.01 7.48
N ASP A 319 -12.85 -8.32 7.56
CA ASP A 319 -13.43 -8.99 8.70
C ASP A 319 -13.19 -10.50 8.59
N GLU A 320 -13.07 -11.17 9.72
CA GLU A 320 -12.95 -12.63 9.74
C GLU A 320 -14.25 -13.26 9.23
N MET A 321 -14.14 -14.10 8.19
CA MET A 321 -15.28 -14.78 7.59
C MET A 321 -15.24 -16.26 7.98
N VAL A 322 -16.36 -16.77 8.49
CA VAL A 322 -16.55 -18.19 8.78
C VAL A 322 -17.85 -18.66 8.17
N ILE A 323 -17.77 -19.68 7.32
CA ILE A 323 -18.93 -20.38 6.78
C ILE A 323 -18.95 -21.78 7.37
N LYS A 324 -20.09 -22.20 7.90
CA LYS A 324 -20.28 -23.56 8.39
C LYS A 324 -21.22 -24.29 7.47
N LEU A 325 -20.76 -25.41 6.93
CA LEU A 325 -21.57 -26.32 6.13
C LEU A 325 -21.98 -27.48 7.03
N TYR A 326 -23.28 -27.61 7.27
CA TYR A 326 -23.84 -28.67 8.09
C TYR A 326 -24.28 -29.84 7.22
N TYR A 327 -23.93 -31.04 7.68
CA TYR A 327 -24.23 -32.30 7.05
C TYR A 327 -24.99 -33.21 8.01
N THR A 328 -25.79 -34.08 7.45
CA THR A 328 -26.56 -35.07 8.20
C THR A 328 -26.30 -36.46 7.64
N ASP A 329 -26.50 -37.48 8.49
CA ASP A 329 -26.22 -38.86 8.10
C ASP A 329 -27.06 -39.26 6.87
N GLU A 330 -26.43 -40.00 5.97
CA GLU A 330 -27.09 -40.64 4.85
C GLU A 330 -27.86 -41.88 5.35
N ALA A 331 -29.15 -41.97 5.00
CA ALA A 331 -29.96 -43.15 5.21
C ALA A 331 -30.28 -43.83 3.87
N LYS A 332 -30.09 -45.15 3.82
CA LYS A 332 -30.32 -45.99 2.64
C LYS A 332 -31.58 -46.81 2.83
N ILE A 333 -32.56 -46.59 1.96
CA ILE A 333 -33.77 -47.41 1.88
C ILE A 333 -33.51 -48.48 0.83
N ASN A 334 -33.26 -49.72 1.27
CA ASN A 334 -33.04 -50.86 0.38
C ASN A 334 -34.41 -51.46 0.00
N ILE A 335 -34.65 -51.60 -1.29
CA ILE A 335 -35.90 -52.08 -1.84
C ILE A 335 -35.68 -53.50 -2.35
N HIS A 336 -36.28 -54.47 -1.66
CA HIS A 336 -36.17 -55.88 -2.00
C HIS A 336 -37.43 -56.37 -2.71
N TYR A 337 -37.25 -57.33 -3.60
CA TYR A 337 -38.31 -57.96 -4.36
C TYR A 337 -38.27 -59.46 -4.14
N ILE A 338 -39.34 -60.02 -3.58
CA ILE A 338 -39.46 -61.46 -3.36
C ILE A 338 -40.75 -62.00 -3.96
N ASP A 339 -40.74 -63.27 -4.34
CA ASP A 339 -41.98 -63.96 -4.71
C ASP A 339 -42.86 -64.15 -3.47
N LYS A 340 -44.13 -63.74 -3.58
CA LYS A 340 -45.08 -63.76 -2.44
C LYS A 340 -45.26 -65.14 -1.82
N ASN A 341 -45.25 -66.19 -2.64
CA ASN A 341 -45.61 -67.54 -2.20
C ASN A 341 -44.40 -68.28 -1.63
N THR A 342 -43.27 -68.21 -2.32
CA THR A 342 -42.04 -68.93 -1.99
C THR A 342 -41.13 -68.14 -1.04
N LYS A 343 -41.31 -66.82 -0.96
CA LYS A 343 -40.41 -65.87 -0.26
C LYS A 343 -38.98 -65.85 -0.78
N ALA A 344 -38.72 -66.49 -1.92
CA ALA A 344 -37.43 -66.47 -2.59
C ALA A 344 -37.22 -65.13 -3.33
N PRO A 345 -35.96 -64.77 -3.67
CA PRO A 345 -35.69 -63.64 -4.56
C PRO A 345 -36.57 -63.72 -5.82
N LEU A 346 -37.17 -62.60 -6.20
CA LEU A 346 -38.09 -62.57 -7.33
C LEU A 346 -37.36 -62.98 -8.62
N VAL A 347 -37.82 -64.07 -9.23
CA VAL A 347 -37.38 -64.51 -10.56
C VAL A 347 -38.47 -64.16 -11.55
N LEU A 348 -38.11 -63.44 -12.61
CA LEU A 348 -39.05 -63.09 -13.67
C LEU A 348 -39.21 -64.28 -14.62
N ASN A 349 -40.34 -64.98 -14.51
CA ASN A 349 -40.58 -66.25 -15.19
C ASN A 349 -40.20 -66.23 -16.67
N ALA A 350 -39.45 -67.24 -17.10
CA ALA A 350 -39.26 -67.50 -18.52
C ALA A 350 -40.55 -68.07 -19.12
N LEU A 351 -40.96 -67.57 -20.29
CA LEU A 351 -42.11 -68.11 -21.03
C LEU A 351 -41.86 -69.51 -21.63
N LYS A 352 -40.64 -70.04 -21.47
CA LYS A 352 -40.17 -71.30 -22.04
C LYS A 352 -40.58 -72.53 -21.23
N ASP A 353 -40.92 -72.38 -19.95
CA ASP A 353 -41.28 -73.50 -19.06
C ASP A 353 -42.77 -73.88 -19.15
N TYR A 354 -43.53 -73.18 -19.98
CA TYR A 354 -44.89 -73.56 -20.32
C TYR A 354 -44.88 -74.67 -21.37
N ALA A 355 -45.79 -75.64 -21.24
CA ALA A 355 -45.99 -76.66 -22.27
C ALA A 355 -46.25 -75.99 -23.64
N ASP A 356 -45.80 -76.59 -24.74
CA ASP A 356 -45.84 -75.98 -26.08
C ASP A 356 -47.23 -75.42 -26.48
N TYR A 357 -48.32 -76.01 -25.96
CA TYR A 357 -49.69 -75.57 -26.22
C TYR A 357 -50.14 -74.34 -25.41
N LEU A 358 -49.36 -73.93 -24.40
CA LEU A 358 -49.54 -72.73 -23.58
C LEU A 358 -48.61 -71.59 -24.00
N ARG A 359 -47.62 -71.84 -24.87
CA ARG A 359 -46.72 -70.79 -25.35
C ARG A 359 -47.50 -69.84 -26.28
N PRO A 360 -47.30 -68.51 -26.16
CA PRO A 360 -47.91 -67.55 -27.08
C PRO A 360 -47.48 -67.84 -28.53
N ASP A 361 -48.40 -67.70 -29.49
CA ASP A 361 -48.08 -67.80 -30.92
C ASP A 361 -47.44 -66.49 -31.42
N VAL A 362 -46.31 -66.14 -30.81
CA VAL A 362 -45.55 -64.91 -31.03
C VAL A 362 -44.12 -65.34 -31.34
N SER A 363 -43.69 -65.14 -32.60
CA SER A 363 -42.43 -65.69 -33.13
C SER A 363 -41.18 -65.10 -32.47
N ASP A 364 -41.29 -63.88 -31.95
CA ASP A 364 -40.23 -63.10 -31.33
C ASP A 364 -40.34 -63.07 -29.80
N ILE A 365 -41.16 -63.95 -29.19
CA ILE A 365 -41.40 -63.94 -27.74
C ILE A 365 -40.14 -64.13 -26.88
N ASP A 366 -39.11 -64.77 -27.45
CA ASP A 366 -37.83 -64.98 -26.79
C ASP A 366 -36.99 -63.69 -26.71
N ASP A 367 -37.32 -62.68 -27.53
CA ASP A 367 -36.66 -61.38 -27.57
C ASP A 367 -37.32 -60.35 -26.61
N TYR A 368 -38.39 -60.74 -25.92
CA TYR A 368 -39.09 -59.88 -24.97
C TYR A 368 -38.29 -59.78 -23.66
N TYR A 369 -38.54 -58.70 -22.90
CA TYR A 369 -37.92 -58.45 -21.61
C TYR A 369 -38.92 -57.84 -20.64
N TYR A 370 -38.58 -57.75 -19.37
CA TYR A 370 -39.39 -57.05 -18.37
C TYR A 370 -38.83 -55.66 -18.10
N THR A 371 -39.72 -54.71 -17.80
CA THR A 371 -39.39 -53.34 -17.40
C THR A 371 -40.03 -53.05 -16.05
N SER A 372 -39.23 -52.60 -15.09
CA SER A 372 -39.67 -52.14 -13.78
C SER A 372 -40.45 -50.83 -13.88
N SER A 373 -41.60 -50.73 -13.20
CA SER A 373 -42.39 -49.50 -13.13
C SER A 373 -41.83 -48.48 -12.13
N TYR A 374 -40.83 -48.85 -11.32
CA TYR A 374 -40.22 -47.98 -10.32
C TYR A 374 -39.14 -47.08 -10.95
N ASP A 375 -38.18 -47.70 -11.63
CA ASP A 375 -36.96 -47.06 -12.14
C ASP A 375 -36.76 -47.24 -13.65
N GLY A 376 -37.63 -48.00 -14.32
CA GLY A 376 -37.53 -48.29 -15.75
C GLY A 376 -36.47 -49.33 -16.11
N LYS A 377 -35.84 -49.96 -15.11
CA LYS A 377 -34.79 -50.96 -15.33
C LYS A 377 -35.34 -52.19 -16.04
N THR A 378 -34.55 -52.70 -16.97
CA THR A 378 -34.93 -53.83 -17.82
C THR A 378 -34.26 -55.12 -17.38
N TYR A 379 -34.97 -56.22 -17.58
CA TYR A 379 -34.59 -57.54 -17.11
C TYR A 379 -34.90 -58.58 -18.18
N THR A 380 -33.93 -59.41 -18.55
CA THR A 380 -34.17 -60.51 -19.49
C THR A 380 -35.09 -61.56 -18.85
N LEU A 381 -35.81 -62.32 -19.68
CA LEU A 381 -36.61 -63.45 -19.20
C LEU A 381 -35.76 -64.44 -18.38
N GLY A 382 -36.30 -64.90 -17.25
CA GLY A 382 -35.63 -65.82 -16.33
C GLY A 382 -34.62 -65.17 -15.36
N SER A 383 -34.43 -63.85 -15.40
CA SER A 383 -33.49 -63.18 -14.50
C SER A 383 -34.04 -62.97 -13.10
N VAL A 384 -33.13 -62.95 -12.11
CA VAL A 384 -33.43 -62.55 -10.73
C VAL A 384 -33.47 -61.02 -10.68
N VAL A 385 -34.51 -60.47 -10.07
CA VAL A 385 -34.62 -59.03 -9.85
C VAL A 385 -33.66 -58.62 -8.74
N THR A 386 -32.80 -57.65 -9.04
CA THR A 386 -31.88 -57.06 -8.07
C THR A 386 -32.59 -56.01 -7.23
N SER A 387 -32.16 -55.82 -5.99
CA SER A 387 -32.64 -54.75 -5.14
C SER A 387 -32.29 -53.36 -5.67
N ASP A 388 -33.15 -52.40 -5.38
CA ASP A 388 -32.93 -50.98 -5.64
C ASP A 388 -32.62 -50.25 -4.33
N GLN A 389 -32.15 -49.02 -4.43
CA GLN A 389 -31.81 -48.21 -3.27
C GLN A 389 -32.25 -46.77 -3.46
N LEU A 390 -32.91 -46.22 -2.45
CA LEU A 390 -33.23 -44.80 -2.34
C LEU A 390 -32.42 -44.20 -1.20
N THR A 391 -31.69 -43.12 -1.50
CA THR A 391 -30.90 -42.39 -0.51
C THR A 391 -31.64 -41.15 -0.04
N VAL A 392 -31.76 -40.97 1.28
CA VAL A 392 -32.40 -39.81 1.91
C VAL A 392 -31.59 -39.32 3.11
N LYS A 393 -31.90 -38.12 3.60
CA LYS A 393 -31.34 -37.58 4.85
C LYS A 393 -31.96 -38.31 6.04
N ILE A 394 -31.16 -38.66 7.04
CA ILE A 394 -31.69 -39.20 8.29
C ILE A 394 -32.67 -38.19 8.93
N GLY A 395 -33.76 -38.70 9.50
CA GLY A 395 -34.85 -37.92 10.08
C GLY A 395 -35.90 -37.42 9.07
N THR A 396 -35.69 -37.60 7.76
CA THR A 396 -36.69 -37.21 6.74
C THR A 396 -37.72 -38.30 6.47
N VAL A 397 -38.91 -37.90 6.03
CA VAL A 397 -39.96 -38.84 5.62
C VAL A 397 -39.66 -39.36 4.22
N TYR A 398 -39.63 -40.68 4.05
CA TYR A 398 -39.59 -41.32 2.75
C TYR A 398 -40.96 -41.90 2.38
N THR A 399 -41.21 -42.02 1.08
CA THR A 399 -42.42 -42.64 0.53
C THR A 399 -42.05 -43.34 -0.78
N LEU A 400 -42.19 -44.66 -0.79
CA LEU A 400 -42.07 -45.49 -1.98
C LEU A 400 -43.43 -45.68 -2.64
N PRO A 401 -43.50 -46.14 -3.91
CA PRO A 401 -44.76 -46.50 -4.54
C PRO A 401 -45.49 -47.58 -3.74
N LYS A 402 -46.82 -47.51 -3.66
CA LYS A 402 -47.61 -48.61 -3.05
C LYS A 402 -47.50 -49.92 -3.82
N GLU A 403 -47.17 -49.83 -5.12
CA GLU A 403 -47.08 -50.92 -6.06
C GLU A 403 -45.86 -50.72 -6.97
N ILE A 404 -45.12 -51.81 -7.21
CA ILE A 404 -44.02 -51.87 -8.19
C ILE A 404 -44.28 -53.06 -9.12
N ARG A 405 -44.45 -52.77 -10.41
CA ARG A 405 -44.79 -53.74 -11.44
C ARG A 405 -43.57 -54.05 -12.30
N PHE A 406 -43.43 -55.30 -12.70
CA PHE A 406 -42.49 -55.71 -13.74
C PHE A 406 -43.29 -56.09 -14.96
N LEU A 407 -43.27 -55.22 -15.96
CA LEU A 407 -44.13 -55.30 -17.13
C LEU A 407 -43.36 -55.86 -18.31
N MET A 408 -43.95 -56.82 -19.01
CA MET A 408 -43.38 -57.35 -20.25
C MET A 408 -43.32 -56.27 -21.34
N THR A 409 -42.18 -56.17 -22.01
CA THR A 409 -41.85 -55.18 -23.04
C THR A 409 -41.35 -55.90 -24.29
N LYS A 410 -41.88 -55.48 -25.43
CA LYS A 410 -41.50 -55.98 -26.75
C LYS A 410 -40.11 -55.50 -27.19
N PRO A 411 -39.48 -56.14 -28.19
CA PRO A 411 -38.22 -55.67 -28.77
C PRO A 411 -38.27 -54.25 -29.33
N ASP A 412 -39.45 -53.79 -29.74
CA ASP A 412 -39.69 -52.41 -30.22
C ASP A 412 -39.80 -51.37 -29.08
N GLY A 413 -39.66 -51.80 -27.82
CA GLY A 413 -39.76 -50.97 -26.63
C GLY A 413 -41.18 -50.76 -26.10
N GLN A 414 -42.20 -51.34 -26.75
CA GLN A 414 -43.58 -51.23 -26.27
C GLN A 414 -43.79 -52.08 -25.02
N THR A 415 -43.94 -51.42 -23.87
CA THR A 415 -44.36 -52.06 -22.62
C THR A 415 -45.85 -52.34 -22.65
N MET A 416 -46.22 -53.56 -22.30
CA MET A 416 -47.60 -54.02 -22.31
C MET A 416 -48.14 -53.99 -20.88
N GLU A 417 -49.41 -53.60 -20.73
CA GLU A 417 -50.13 -53.72 -19.45
C GLU A 417 -50.86 -55.07 -19.34
N THR A 418 -51.12 -55.71 -20.48
CA THR A 418 -51.76 -57.03 -20.57
C THR A 418 -51.20 -57.80 -21.77
N PHE A 419 -51.05 -59.11 -21.61
CA PHE A 419 -50.46 -60.02 -22.57
C PHE A 419 -51.47 -61.14 -22.80
N TYR A 420 -52.10 -61.09 -23.96
CA TYR A 420 -53.19 -61.97 -24.31
C TYR A 420 -52.64 -63.24 -24.97
N PHE A 421 -53.17 -64.39 -24.56
CA PHE A 421 -52.84 -65.67 -25.18
C PHE A 421 -53.91 -65.96 -26.23
N PRO A 422 -53.54 -66.01 -27.52
CA PRO A 422 -54.54 -66.12 -28.58
C PRO A 422 -55.16 -67.52 -28.72
N LYS A 423 -54.64 -68.55 -28.04
CA LYS A 423 -55.08 -69.94 -28.25
C LYS A 423 -55.99 -70.43 -27.12
N VAL A 424 -57.19 -70.85 -27.51
CA VAL A 424 -58.11 -71.61 -26.66
C VAL A 424 -57.56 -73.03 -26.48
N VAL A 425 -57.34 -73.46 -25.25
CA VAL A 425 -56.79 -74.80 -24.96
C VAL A 425 -57.93 -75.81 -24.89
N ASN A 426 -57.88 -76.83 -25.75
CA ASN A 426 -58.77 -77.99 -25.66
C ASN A 426 -58.01 -79.10 -24.89
N MET A 427 -58.34 -79.30 -23.60
CA MET A 427 -57.70 -80.35 -22.81
C MET A 427 -58.27 -81.74 -23.20
N PRO A 428 -57.43 -82.67 -23.71
CA PRO A 428 -57.91 -83.99 -24.11
C PRO A 428 -58.46 -84.76 -22.91
N GLY A 429 -59.73 -85.19 -22.98
CA GLY A 429 -60.37 -86.04 -21.97
C GLY A 429 -61.23 -85.34 -20.93
N ILE A 430 -61.27 -84.00 -20.90
CA ILE A 430 -62.07 -83.23 -19.93
C ILE A 430 -63.19 -82.39 -20.56
N GLY A 431 -63.28 -82.33 -21.89
CA GLY A 431 -64.42 -81.78 -22.65
C GLY A 431 -64.70 -80.28 -22.46
N LEU A 432 -63.98 -79.60 -21.58
CA LEU A 432 -64.08 -78.17 -21.33
C LEU A 432 -63.08 -77.43 -22.20
N ILE A 433 -63.62 -76.52 -23.02
CA ILE A 433 -62.88 -75.48 -23.71
C ILE A 433 -62.64 -74.38 -22.67
N THR A 434 -61.45 -74.31 -22.08
CA THR A 434 -61.10 -73.19 -21.19
C THR A 434 -60.38 -72.13 -21.99
N ALA A 435 -61.03 -70.98 -22.19
CA ALA A 435 -60.36 -69.79 -22.69
C ALA A 435 -59.42 -69.27 -21.59
N ILE A 436 -58.12 -69.56 -21.70
CA ILE A 436 -57.10 -68.91 -20.88
C ILE A 436 -56.90 -67.53 -21.48
N SER A 437 -57.71 -66.57 -21.06
CA SER A 437 -57.90 -65.32 -21.79
C SER A 437 -56.69 -64.39 -21.73
N SER A 438 -55.84 -64.53 -20.72
CA SER A 438 -54.54 -63.85 -20.62
C SER A 438 -53.76 -64.42 -19.44
N TYR A 439 -52.52 -64.90 -19.63
CA TYR A 439 -51.56 -64.77 -18.55
C TYR A 439 -51.08 -63.33 -18.56
N SER A 440 -51.73 -62.50 -17.76
CA SER A 440 -51.04 -61.35 -17.22
C SER A 440 -49.91 -61.88 -16.33
N ASN A 441 -48.75 -62.18 -16.91
CA ASN A 441 -47.50 -62.28 -16.14
C ASN A 441 -47.07 -60.89 -15.62
N PHE A 442 -47.92 -59.88 -15.77
CA PHE A 442 -47.86 -58.65 -15.00
C PHE A 442 -48.15 -59.00 -13.56
N LEU A 443 -47.15 -58.77 -12.75
CA LEU A 443 -47.25 -58.72 -11.31
C LEU A 443 -48.18 -57.55 -11.00
N TYR A 444 -49.48 -57.83 -10.95
CA TYR A 444 -50.53 -56.82 -10.74
C TYR A 444 -50.79 -56.77 -9.24
N PHE A 445 -50.60 -55.62 -8.63
CA PHE A 445 -51.20 -55.35 -7.35
C PHE A 445 -52.64 -54.99 -7.67
N ASN A 446 -53.56 -55.89 -7.32
CA ASN A 446 -54.87 -55.38 -6.94
C ASN A 446 -54.57 -54.50 -5.71
N GLU A 447 -55.16 -53.30 -5.58
CA GLU A 447 -54.98 -52.39 -4.42
C GLU A 447 -55.57 -53.00 -3.13
N GLN A 448 -55.21 -54.24 -2.84
CA GLN A 448 -55.55 -54.98 -1.66
C GLN A 448 -54.47 -54.61 -0.63
N PRO A 449 -54.88 -54.11 0.54
CA PRO A 449 -53.95 -53.64 1.57
C PRO A 449 -52.85 -54.63 1.95
N GLU A 450 -53.11 -55.93 1.78
CA GLU A 450 -52.19 -57.03 2.10
C GLU A 450 -50.93 -57.13 1.21
N TYR A 451 -50.85 -56.40 0.10
CA TYR A 451 -49.66 -56.41 -0.80
C TYR A 451 -48.77 -55.18 -0.62
N ILE A 452 -49.24 -54.15 0.08
CA ILE A 452 -48.47 -52.91 0.28
C ILE A 452 -47.53 -53.15 1.48
N PRO A 453 -46.21 -53.01 1.33
CA PRO A 453 -45.29 -53.14 2.46
C PRO A 453 -45.67 -52.14 3.55
N GLU A 454 -45.77 -52.57 4.82
CA GLU A 454 -46.22 -51.67 5.90
C GLU A 454 -45.31 -50.44 6.06
N ASN A 455 -44.01 -50.62 5.81
CA ASN A 455 -42.98 -49.59 5.88
C ASN A 455 -42.65 -48.95 4.52
N TYR A 456 -43.56 -49.00 3.53
CA TYR A 456 -43.36 -48.29 2.26
C TYR A 456 -43.27 -46.76 2.45
N THR A 457 -43.77 -46.25 3.57
CA THR A 457 -43.58 -44.87 4.03
C THR A 457 -43.19 -44.87 5.49
N GLY A 458 -42.33 -43.94 5.88
CA GLY A 458 -41.87 -43.79 7.26
C GLY A 458 -40.88 -42.65 7.39
N THR A 459 -40.36 -42.46 8.60
CA THR A 459 -39.22 -41.58 8.84
C THR A 459 -37.94 -42.41 8.70
N ALA A 460 -36.93 -41.88 8.02
CA ALA A 460 -35.61 -42.50 7.94
C ALA A 460 -34.87 -42.30 9.27
N ASP A 461 -35.22 -43.05 10.30
CA ASP A 461 -34.64 -42.96 11.65
C ASP A 461 -33.43 -43.89 11.87
N GLN A 462 -33.08 -44.66 10.85
CA GLN A 462 -31.96 -45.61 10.81
C GLN A 462 -31.10 -45.37 9.57
N LEU A 463 -29.82 -45.76 9.63
CA LEU A 463 -28.90 -45.64 8.49
C LEU A 463 -29.26 -46.57 7.33
N GLU A 464 -29.89 -47.70 7.62
CA GLU A 464 -30.35 -48.67 6.63
C GLU A 464 -31.77 -49.10 6.99
N ILE A 465 -32.67 -49.09 6.02
CA ILE A 465 -34.07 -49.52 6.16
C ILE A 465 -34.40 -50.44 4.99
N ASP A 466 -34.83 -51.66 5.29
CA ASP A 466 -35.22 -52.62 4.28
C ASP A 466 -36.74 -52.59 4.06
N VAL A 467 -37.15 -52.28 2.83
CA VAL A 467 -38.54 -52.37 2.38
C VAL A 467 -38.66 -53.53 1.41
N THR A 468 -39.53 -54.49 1.73
CA THR A 468 -39.70 -55.70 0.92
C THR A 468 -41.05 -55.70 0.23
N TYR A 469 -41.03 -55.70 -1.10
CA TYR A 469 -42.21 -55.92 -1.93
C TYR A 469 -42.40 -57.41 -2.16
N GLU A 470 -43.57 -57.90 -1.77
CA GLU A 470 -44.02 -59.26 -2.08
C GLU A 470 -44.79 -59.28 -3.38
N VAL A 471 -44.22 -59.95 -4.36
CA VAL A 471 -44.61 -59.82 -5.75
C VAL A 471 -45.23 -61.15 -6.19
N THR A 472 -46.45 -61.10 -6.77
CA THR A 472 -47.18 -62.31 -7.22
C THR A 472 -47.69 -62.17 -8.64
N SER A 473 -47.67 -63.27 -9.41
CA SER A 473 -48.34 -63.31 -10.71
C SER A 473 -49.85 -63.46 -10.51
N THR A 474 -50.66 -62.65 -11.18
CA THR A 474 -52.12 -62.79 -11.18
C THR A 474 -52.59 -63.28 -12.54
N THR A 475 -53.28 -64.40 -12.59
CA THR A 475 -53.98 -64.83 -13.81
C THR A 475 -55.34 -64.14 -13.89
N TYR A 476 -55.52 -63.20 -14.84
CA TYR A 476 -56.83 -62.59 -15.08
C TYR A 476 -57.69 -63.51 -15.96
N HIS A 477 -58.78 -64.02 -15.39
CA HIS A 477 -59.78 -64.78 -16.14
C HIS A 477 -60.83 -63.79 -16.66
N ILE A 478 -60.98 -63.65 -17.99
CA ILE A 478 -62.08 -62.86 -18.54
C ILE A 478 -63.36 -63.69 -18.37
N PRO A 479 -64.36 -63.24 -17.60
CA PRO A 479 -65.62 -63.95 -17.49
C PRO A 479 -66.45 -63.68 -18.76
N GLY A 480 -66.82 -64.74 -19.49
CA GLY A 480 -67.84 -64.65 -20.55
C GLY A 480 -67.40 -64.93 -21.99
N TRP A 481 -66.48 -65.88 -22.20
CA TRP A 481 -66.29 -66.53 -23.51
C TRP A 481 -66.50 -68.04 -23.39
#